data_AF-A0A6V6ZDN3-F1
#
_entry.id   AF-A0A6V6ZDN3-F1
#
_cell.length_a   1.000
_cell.length_b   1.000
_cell.length_c   1.000
_cell.angle_alpha   90.00
_cell.angle_beta   90.00
_cell.angle_gamma   90.00
#
_symmetry.space_group_name_H-M   'P 1'
#
loop_
_entity.id
_entity.type
_entity.pdbx_description
1 polymer ?
#
loop_
_entity_poly.entity_id
_entity_poly.type
_entity_poly.pdbx_seq_one_letter_code
_entity_poly.pdbx_strand_id
1 'polypeptide(L)'
;MKAHIRILIYSVLFLLYLISTSLLLLLSEKLGVTAYITLGCGFTALNIVYSFIVLKWIPLLNVACSIVIALLSLFLALRFGELELFPNNDPYGIITSIIANAVFSIVFWEAVFQLKKKTSVSKTLS
;
A
#
# COMPACT_ATOMS: atom_id res chain seq x y z
N MET A 1 7.65 3.56 -17.73
CA MET A 1 6.23 3.16 -17.88
C MET A 1 5.33 4.39 -17.71
N LYS A 2 4.19 4.47 -18.39
CA LYS A 2 3.21 5.56 -18.21
C LYS A 2 2.50 5.42 -16.85
N ALA A 3 2.05 6.53 -16.25
CA ALA A 3 1.47 6.55 -14.90
C ALA A 3 0.20 5.67 -14.78
N HIS A 4 -0.71 5.74 -15.76
CA HIS A 4 -1.93 4.93 -15.75
C HIS A 4 -1.67 3.42 -15.68
N ILE A 5 -0.61 2.92 -16.31
CA ILE A 5 -0.28 1.49 -16.25
C ILE A 5 0.22 1.11 -14.86
N ARG A 6 1.00 1.98 -14.20
CA ARG A 6 1.48 1.75 -12.83
C ARG A 6 0.34 1.69 -11.81
N ILE A 7 -0.62 2.60 -11.96
CA ILE A 7 -1.83 2.63 -11.14
C ILE A 7 -2.65 1.36 -11.37
N LEU A 8 -2.86 0.97 -12.64
CA LEU A 8 -3.58 -0.25 -12.98
C LEU A 8 -2.96 -1.50 -12.35
N ILE A 9 -1.63 -1.65 -12.46
CA ILE A 9 -0.90 -2.77 -11.85
C ILE A 9 -1.09 -2.79 -10.32
N TYR A 10 -0.98 -1.63 -9.67
CA TYR A 10 -1.20 -1.52 -8.23
C TYR A 10 -2.64 -1.91 -7.85
N SER A 11 -3.63 -1.42 -8.58
CA SER A 11 -5.04 -1.75 -8.36
C SER A 11 -5.31 -3.26 -8.50
N VAL A 12 -4.73 -3.91 -9.51
CA VAL A 12 -4.85 -5.38 -9.69
C VAL A 12 -4.21 -6.14 -8.51
N LEU A 13 -3.02 -5.72 -8.08
CA LEU A 13 -2.36 -6.29 -6.90
C LEU A 13 -3.20 -6.10 -5.63
N PHE A 14 -3.81 -4.92 -5.46
CA PHE A 14 -4.67 -4.63 -4.33
C PHE A 14 -5.93 -5.50 -4.32
N LEU A 15 -6.58 -5.71 -5.47
CA LEU A 15 -7.70 -6.65 -5.58
C LEU A 15 -7.29 -8.08 -5.20
N LEU A 16 -6.10 -8.52 -5.62
CA LEU A 16 -5.57 -9.82 -5.23
C LEU A 16 -5.37 -9.93 -3.71
N TYR A 17 -4.89 -8.86 -3.07
CA TYR A 17 -4.77 -8.79 -1.62
C TYR A 17 -6.12 -8.85 -0.90
N LEU A 18 -7.14 -8.16 -1.41
CA LEU A 18 -8.50 -8.23 -0.86
C LEU A 18 -9.04 -9.67 -0.90
N ILE A 19 -8.87 -10.38 -2.02
CA ILE A 19 -9.28 -11.79 -2.13
C ILE A 19 -8.48 -12.65 -1.14
N SER A 20 -7.19 -12.36 -0.98
CA SER A 20 -6.30 -13.09 -0.07
C SER A 20 -6.54 -12.76 1.42
N THR A 21 -7.34 -11.74 1.73
CA THR A 21 -7.58 -11.27 3.11
C THR A 21 -8.21 -12.35 3.97
N SER A 22 -9.15 -13.14 3.44
CA SER A 22 -9.75 -14.26 4.16
C SER A 22 -8.73 -15.34 4.53
N LEU A 23 -7.77 -15.62 3.64
CA LEU A 23 -6.67 -16.54 3.91
C LEU A 23 -5.70 -15.98 4.97
N LEU A 24 -5.38 -14.69 4.90
CA LEU A 24 -4.55 -13.99 5.89
C LEU A 24 -5.20 -14.00 7.28
N LEU A 25 -6.52 -13.82 7.37
CA LEU A 25 -7.26 -13.88 8.63
C LEU A 25 -7.24 -15.28 9.24
N LEU A 26 -7.48 -16.32 8.43
CA LEU A 26 -7.36 -17.71 8.87
C LEU A 26 -5.94 -18.03 9.37
N LEU A 27 -4.92 -17.50 8.68
CA LEU A 27 -3.53 -17.66 9.09
C LEU A 27 -3.27 -16.95 10.43
N SER A 28 -3.85 -15.76 10.64
CA SER A 28 -3.75 -15.01 11.90
C SER A 28 -4.31 -15.79 13.07
N GLU A 29 -5.46 -16.43 12.89
CA GLU A 29 -6.13 -17.25 13.89
C GLU A 29 -5.25 -18.46 14.27
N LYS A 30 -4.66 -19.15 13.27
CA LYS A 30 -3.76 -20.27 13.51
C LYS A 30 -2.46 -19.89 14.20
N LEU A 31 -1.92 -18.70 13.92
CA LEU A 31 -0.69 -18.21 14.55
C LEU A 31 -0.92 -17.63 15.95
N GLY A 32 -2.18 -17.40 16.36
CA GLY A 32 -2.50 -16.72 17.62
C GLY A 32 -2.08 -15.24 17.65
N VAL A 33 -1.92 -14.62 16.47
CA VAL A 33 -1.50 -13.22 16.33
C VAL A 33 -2.71 -12.35 16.00
N THR A 34 -2.69 -11.08 16.39
CA THR A 34 -3.76 -10.13 16.06
C THR A 34 -3.90 -9.93 14.55
N ALA A 35 -5.13 -9.91 14.04
CA ALA A 35 -5.46 -9.71 12.62
C ALA A 35 -4.79 -8.47 12.03
N TYR A 36 -4.70 -7.38 12.80
CA TYR A 36 -4.05 -6.14 12.38
C TYR A 36 -2.58 -6.32 11.95
N ILE A 37 -1.81 -7.07 12.73
CA ILE A 37 -0.40 -7.34 12.41
C ILE A 37 -0.31 -8.16 11.13
N THR A 38 -1.10 -9.23 11.01
CA THR A 38 -1.08 -10.12 9.84
C THR A 38 -1.49 -9.40 8.57
N LEU A 39 -2.54 -8.58 8.62
CA LEU A 39 -3.01 -7.79 7.49
C LEU A 39 -2.01 -6.70 7.08
N GLY A 40 -1.40 -6.01 8.05
CA GLY A 40 -0.35 -5.02 7.80
C GLY A 40 0.91 -5.64 7.18
N CYS A 41 1.31 -6.82 7.65
CA CYS A 41 2.41 -7.58 7.05
C CYS A 41 2.09 -8.01 5.62
N GLY A 42 0.88 -8.52 5.37
CA GLY A 42 0.41 -8.85 4.03
C GLY A 42 0.42 -7.65 3.09
N PHE A 43 0.01 -6.48 3.59
CA PHE A 43 0.02 -5.24 2.82
C PHE A 43 1.45 -4.75 2.51
N THR A 44 2.37 -4.93 3.46
CA THR A 44 3.80 -4.65 3.26
C THR A 44 4.37 -5.56 2.18
N ALA A 45 4.04 -6.86 2.21
CA ALA A 45 4.45 -7.82 1.19
C ALA A 45 3.93 -7.42 -0.21
N LEU A 46 2.68 -6.96 -0.32
CA LEU A 46 2.13 -6.43 -1.57
C LEU A 46 2.95 -5.24 -2.09
N ASN A 47 3.28 -4.28 -1.22
CA ASN A 47 4.09 -3.12 -1.61
C ASN A 47 5.49 -3.54 -2.08
N ILE A 48 6.09 -4.54 -1.42
CA ILE A 48 7.36 -5.11 -1.84
C ILE A 48 7.23 -5.71 -3.24
N VAL A 49 6.26 -6.61 -3.47
CA VAL A 49 6.02 -7.25 -4.77
C VAL A 49 5.82 -6.19 -5.87
N TYR A 50 5.00 -5.18 -5.60
CA TYR A 50 4.80 -4.05 -6.51
C TYR A 50 6.11 -3.34 -6.85
N SER A 51 6.92 -3.02 -5.83
CA SER A 51 8.19 -2.30 -6.00
C SER A 51 9.19 -3.05 -6.88
N PHE A 52 9.25 -4.38 -6.76
CA PHE A 52 10.15 -5.23 -7.54
C PHE A 52 9.67 -5.39 -8.99
N ILE A 53 8.36 -5.54 -9.21
CA ILE A 53 7.80 -5.70 -10.56
C ILE A 53 7.88 -4.39 -11.35
N VAL A 54 7.51 -3.27 -10.73
CA VAL A 54 7.28 -2.00 -11.44
C VAL A 54 8.50 -1.09 -11.46
N LEU A 55 9.16 -0.92 -10.31
CA LEU A 55 10.21 0.10 -10.20
C LEU A 55 11.59 -0.42 -10.57
N LYS A 56 11.89 -1.70 -10.30
CA LYS A 56 13.20 -2.33 -10.60
C LYS A 56 14.39 -1.53 -10.05
N TRP A 57 14.25 -0.95 -8.85
CA TRP A 57 15.31 -0.19 -8.19
C TRP A 57 16.24 -1.10 -7.37
N ILE A 58 17.23 -0.50 -6.72
CA ILE A 58 18.10 -1.20 -5.77
C ILE A 58 17.21 -1.90 -4.72
N PRO A 59 17.41 -3.21 -4.45
CA PRO A 59 16.53 -4.00 -3.58
C PRO A 59 16.31 -3.36 -2.21
N LEU A 60 17.37 -2.80 -1.61
CA LEU A 60 17.32 -2.16 -0.30
C LEU A 60 16.37 -0.95 -0.28
N LEU A 61 16.40 -0.11 -1.33
CA LEU A 61 15.53 1.05 -1.45
C LEU A 61 14.07 0.64 -1.63
N ASN A 62 13.83 -0.42 -2.41
CA ASN A 62 12.49 -0.97 -2.62
C ASN A 62 11.86 -1.45 -1.32
N VAL A 63 12.61 -2.20 -0.50
CA VAL A 63 12.14 -2.70 0.80
C VAL A 63 11.88 -1.54 1.77
N ALA A 64 12.82 -0.60 1.90
CA ALA A 64 12.68 0.54 2.79
C ALA A 64 11.46 1.42 2.43
N CYS A 65 11.30 1.77 1.15
CA CYS A 65 10.13 2.53 0.69
C CYS A 65 8.83 1.76 0.91
N SER A 66 8.82 0.44 0.67
CA SER A 66 7.61 -0.37 0.86
C SER A 66 7.13 -0.38 2.31
N ILE A 67 8.05 -0.51 3.27
CA ILE A 67 7.74 -0.49 4.70
C ILE A 67 7.22 0.89 5.12
N VAL A 68 7.92 1.96 4.72
CA VAL A 68 7.52 3.34 5.08
C VAL A 68 6.16 3.68 4.48
N ILE A 69 5.92 3.34 3.21
CA ILE A 69 4.63 3.58 2.55
C ILE A 69 3.52 2.80 3.25
N ALA A 70 3.73 1.52 3.56
CA ALA A 70 2.73 0.69 4.23
C ALA A 70 2.35 1.22 5.61
N LEU A 71 3.32 1.67 6.41
CA LEU A 71 3.07 2.26 7.72
C LEU A 71 2.33 3.61 7.61
N LEU A 72 2.79 4.48 6.72
CA LEU A 72 2.23 5.82 6.56
C LEU A 72 0.81 5.76 6.00
N SER A 73 0.56 4.90 5.01
CA SER A 73 -0.75 4.72 4.40
C SER A 73 -1.75 4.12 5.39
N LEU A 74 -1.34 3.12 6.18
CA LEU A 74 -2.18 2.50 7.18
C LEU A 74 -2.54 3.50 8.30
N PHE A 75 -1.57 4.28 8.77
CA PHE A 75 -1.82 5.31 9.77
C PHE A 75 -2.83 6.34 9.29
N LEU A 76 -2.66 6.88 8.08
CA LEU A 76 -3.63 7.81 7.50
C LEU A 76 -5.00 7.17 7.27
N ALA A 77 -5.02 5.92 6.80
CA ALA A 77 -6.26 5.19 6.54
C ALA A 77 -7.10 5.01 7.80
N LEU A 78 -6.48 4.64 8.93
CA LEU A 78 -7.18 4.49 10.21
C LEU A 78 -7.77 5.82 10.68
N ARG A 79 -7.01 6.92 10.55
CA ARG A 79 -7.54 8.25 10.83
C ARG A 79 -8.73 8.61 9.95
N PHE A 80 -8.69 8.25 8.67
CA PHE A 80 -9.83 8.46 7.76
C PHE A 80 -11.04 7.59 8.08
N GLY A 81 -10.85 6.38 8.60
CA GLY A 81 -11.93 5.54 9.10
C GLY A 81 -12.62 6.11 10.34
N GLU A 82 -11.85 6.70 11.25
CA GLU A 82 -12.36 7.37 12.46
C GLU A 82 -13.21 8.63 12.16
N LEU A 83 -13.10 9.21 10.96
CA LEU A 83 -13.92 10.37 10.58
C LEU A 83 -15.39 10.03 10.33
N GLU A 84 -15.78 8.74 10.40
CA GLU A 84 -17.15 8.24 10.18
C GLU A 84 -17.84 8.92 8.99
N LEU A 85 -17.12 9.05 7.86
CA LEU A 85 -17.60 9.80 6.69
C LEU A 85 -18.91 9.25 6.11
N PHE A 86 -19.19 7.96 6.33
CA PHE A 86 -20.39 7.27 5.85
C PHE A 86 -21.02 6.41 6.95
N PRO A 87 -21.60 7.03 8.00
CA PRO A 87 -21.99 6.32 9.21
C PRO A 87 -23.12 5.30 8.97
N ASN A 88 -23.96 5.52 7.95
CA ASN A 88 -25.04 4.60 7.58
C ASN A 88 -24.58 3.38 6.74
N ASN A 89 -23.45 3.48 6.03
CA ASN A 89 -22.96 2.41 5.14
C ASN A 89 -21.76 1.65 5.72
N ASP A 90 -20.97 2.29 6.58
CA ASP A 90 -19.77 1.72 7.20
C ASP A 90 -19.65 2.19 8.65
N PRO A 91 -20.52 1.69 9.55
CA PRO A 91 -20.59 2.15 10.94
C PRO A 91 -19.31 1.88 11.75
N TYR A 92 -18.41 1.05 11.24
CA TYR A 92 -17.12 0.73 11.87
C TYR A 92 -15.93 1.35 11.11
N GLY A 93 -16.16 2.10 10.04
CA GLY A 93 -15.11 2.74 9.23
C GLY A 93 -14.13 1.77 8.56
N ILE A 94 -14.45 0.47 8.50
CA ILE A 94 -13.54 -0.59 8.06
C ILE A 94 -13.35 -0.50 6.55
N ILE A 95 -14.44 -0.41 5.80
CA ILE A 95 -14.41 -0.36 4.33
C ILE A 95 -13.74 0.94 3.89
N THR A 96 -14.06 2.04 4.57
CA THR A 96 -13.46 3.35 4.37
C THR A 96 -11.95 3.31 4.58
N SER A 97 -11.49 2.69 5.68
CA SER A 97 -10.06 2.51 5.96
C SER A 97 -9.37 1.67 4.90
N ILE A 98 -9.97 0.58 4.45
CA ILE A 98 -9.38 -0.30 3.42
C ILE A 98 -9.19 0.46 2.10
N ILE A 99 -10.21 1.20 1.65
CA ILE A 99 -10.14 1.98 0.41
C ILE A 99 -9.14 3.13 0.55
N ALA A 100 -9.17 3.85 1.68
CA ALA A 100 -8.24 4.94 1.95
C ALA A 100 -6.79 4.46 1.93
N ASN A 101 -6.49 3.30 2.52
CA ASN A 101 -5.16 2.71 2.52
C ASN A 101 -4.64 2.44 1.09
N ALA A 102 -5.51 1.95 0.21
CA ALA A 102 -5.18 1.72 -1.20
C ALA A 102 -4.88 3.03 -1.93
N VAL A 103 -5.76 4.03 -1.77
CA VAL A 103 -5.61 5.34 -2.41
C VAL A 103 -4.32 6.02 -1.95
N PHE A 104 -4.05 6.07 -0.64
CA PHE A 104 -2.83 6.68 -0.11
C PHE A 104 -1.58 5.97 -0.61
N SER A 105 -1.59 4.64 -0.67
CA SER A 105 -0.43 3.90 -1.16
C SER A 105 -0.13 4.16 -2.63
N ILE A 106 -1.16 4.26 -3.48
CA ILE A 106 -0.99 4.66 -4.90
C ILE A 106 -0.37 6.06 -4.98
N VAL A 107 -0.92 7.01 -4.22
CA VAL A 107 -0.43 8.40 -4.20
C VAL A 107 1.02 8.46 -3.73
N PHE A 108 1.38 7.74 -2.67
CA PHE A 108 2.76 7.70 -2.17
C PHE A 108 3.74 7.05 -3.14
N TRP A 109 3.35 5.95 -3.79
CA TRP A 109 4.19 5.35 -4.83
C TRP A 109 4.42 6.28 -6.01
N GLU A 110 3.39 7.00 -6.45
CA GLU A 110 3.52 8.00 -7.50
C GLU A 110 4.41 9.18 -7.07
N ALA A 111 4.27 9.66 -5.84
CA ALA A 111 5.14 10.69 -5.28
C ALA A 111 6.61 10.24 -5.27
N VAL A 112 6.89 9.04 -4.77
CA VAL A 112 8.24 8.45 -4.73
C VAL A 112 8.80 8.28 -6.15
N PHE A 113 7.99 7.84 -7.11
CA PHE A 113 8.40 7.72 -8.51
C PHE A 113 8.79 9.07 -9.13
N GLN A 114 7.98 10.11 -8.91
CA GLN A 114 8.22 11.45 -9.46
C GLN A 114 9.45 12.11 -8.81
N LEU A 115 9.62 11.96 -7.49
CA LEU A 115 10.80 12.43 -6.78
C LEU A 115 12.07 11.80 -7.33
N LYS A 116 12.08 10.48 -7.51
CA LYS A 116 13.26 9.80 -8.08
C LYS A 116 13.54 10.26 -9.50
N LYS A 117 12.51 10.43 -10.34
CA LYS A 117 12.67 10.95 -11.71
C LYS A 117 13.34 12.32 -11.72
N LYS A 118 12.92 13.22 -10.81
CA LYS A 118 13.53 14.56 -10.67
C LYS A 118 15.00 14.47 -10.24
N THR A 119 15.31 13.63 -9.25
CA THR A 119 16.69 13.42 -8.78
C THR A 119 17.59 12.80 -9.84
N SER A 120 17.09 11.85 -10.65
CA SER A 120 17.88 11.26 -11.73
C SER A 120 18.19 12.25 -12.84
N VAL A 121 17.24 13.14 -13.18
CA VAL A 121 17.46 14.20 -14.18
C VAL A 121 18.50 15.21 -13.68
N SER A 122 18.45 15.57 -12.39
CA SER A 122 19.43 16.47 -11.77
C SER A 122 20.86 15.92 -11.80
N LYS A 123 21.05 14.59 -11.69
CA LYS A 123 22.38 13.96 -11.72
C LYS A 123 23.00 13.86 -13.11
N THR A 124 22.21 13.92 -14.18
CA THR A 124 22.72 13.94 -15.57
C THR A 124 23.11 15.33 -16.07
N LEU A 125 22.77 16.38 -15.32
CA LEU A 125 23.06 17.78 -15.66
C LEU A 125 24.22 18.37 -14.84
N SER A 126 24.83 17.58 -13.95
CA SER A 126 26.04 17.92 -13.18
C SER A 126 27.23 17.12 -13.67
#